data_AF-A0A7G7WZ25-F1
#
_entry.id   AF-A0A7G7WZ25-F1
#
_cell.length_a   1.000
_cell.length_b   1.000
_cell.length_c   1.000
_cell.angle_alpha   90.00
_cell.angle_beta   90.00
_cell.angle_gamma   90.00
#
_symmetry.space_group_name_H-M   'P 1'
#
loop_
_entity.id
_entity.type
_entity.pdbx_description
1 polymer ?
#
loop_
_entity_poly.entity_id
_entity_poly.type
_entity_poly.pdbx_seq_one_letter_code
_entity_poly.pdbx_strand_id
1 'polypeptide(L)'
;MTLVWRRDHLTLVLSLSLLGVSCSWALPRTLCEVDRQTNGCSVPFGIDAPFKREFIPACDKHDICYGCGHHYNWTREECDRGFFEDMKGLCKERSEFAGRKKRRFFLEAALKLWHFFRAISTEERRCHTTAKMYFNAARIFGKSHYEFKDNDYCKGICADHHGNPERRLNG
;
A
#
# COMPACT_ATOMS: atom_id res chain seq x y z
N MET A 1 12.33 46.33 41.84
CA MET A 1 12.83 45.50 42.95
C MET A 1 12.01 44.21 42.99
N THR A 2 12.60 43.10 42.48
CA THR A 2 12.68 41.76 43.11
C THR A 2 11.77 41.52 44.33
N LEU A 3 10.90 40.50 44.47
CA LEU A 3 11.10 39.03 44.43
C LEU A 3 9.71 38.33 44.60
N VAL A 4 9.40 37.27 43.86
CA VAL A 4 9.31 35.84 44.28
C VAL A 4 7.97 35.34 44.84
N TRP A 5 7.32 34.50 44.01
CA TRP A 5 6.74 33.17 44.27
C TRP A 5 6.52 32.72 45.73
N ARG A 6 5.29 32.31 46.06
CA ARG A 6 5.08 31.07 46.84
C ARG A 6 3.74 30.39 46.51
N ARG A 7 3.90 29.29 45.78
CA ARG A 7 3.03 28.12 45.60
C ARG A 7 2.79 27.47 46.97
N ASP A 8 1.58 27.01 47.27
CA ASP A 8 1.34 25.64 47.79
C ASP A 8 -0.14 25.37 48.14
N HIS A 9 -0.53 24.14 47.79
CA HIS A 9 -1.69 23.33 48.22
C HIS A 9 -3.08 23.60 47.63
N LEU A 10 -3.89 22.61 47.26
CA LEU A 10 -3.76 21.21 46.86
C LEU A 10 -5.23 20.78 46.66
N THR A 11 -5.59 20.32 45.46
CA THR A 11 -6.60 19.27 45.17
C THR A 11 -8.00 19.30 45.81
N LEU A 12 -9.02 19.04 44.96
CA LEU A 12 -10.47 18.84 45.22
C LEU A 12 -11.25 20.14 44.91
N VAL A 13 -12.07 20.27 43.87
CA VAL A 13 -12.94 19.30 43.23
C VAL A 13 -13.10 19.70 41.75
N LEU A 14 -12.48 18.90 40.88
CA LEU A 14 -12.82 18.75 39.47
C LEU A 14 -13.99 17.76 39.40
N SER A 15 -15.17 18.19 39.00
CA SER A 15 -16.25 17.38 38.38
C SER A 15 -17.50 18.25 38.35
N LEU A 16 -18.21 18.52 37.26
CA LEU A 16 -18.74 17.53 36.34
C LEU A 16 -19.49 18.26 35.20
N SER A 17 -18.82 18.61 34.10
CA SER A 17 -19.55 19.14 32.91
C SER A 17 -18.76 19.00 31.60
N LEU A 18 -18.16 17.84 31.37
CA LEU A 18 -17.50 17.49 30.11
C LEU A 18 -17.73 16.00 29.79
N LEU A 19 -18.96 15.62 29.45
CA LEU A 19 -19.25 14.35 28.78
C LEU A 19 -20.22 14.62 27.62
N GLY A 20 -19.71 15.35 26.64
CA GLY A 20 -20.30 15.51 25.31
C GLY A 20 -19.25 15.37 24.23
N VAL A 21 -18.12 14.72 24.52
CA VAL A 21 -17.24 14.22 23.46
C VAL A 21 -17.91 12.93 22.99
N SER A 22 -18.79 13.03 22.01
CA SER A 22 -19.06 11.91 21.13
C SER A 22 -17.73 11.60 20.45
N CYS A 23 -16.93 10.76 21.10
CA CYS A 23 -15.91 10.00 20.42
C CYS A 23 -16.73 9.21 19.40
N SER A 24 -16.85 9.73 18.18
CA SER A 24 -17.11 8.90 17.02
C SER A 24 -15.97 7.91 17.06
N TRP A 25 -16.28 6.75 17.64
CA TRP A 25 -15.49 5.55 17.62
C TRP A 25 -15.17 5.42 16.13
N ALA A 26 -13.96 5.83 15.74
CA ALA A 26 -13.36 5.30 14.55
C ALA A 26 -13.34 3.81 14.87
N LEU A 27 -14.36 3.08 14.38
CA LEU A 27 -14.32 1.64 14.42
C LEU A 27 -12.94 1.29 13.89
N PRO A 28 -12.13 0.52 14.63
CA PRO A 28 -10.89 0.03 14.07
C PRO A 28 -11.28 -0.56 12.72
N ARG A 29 -10.58 -0.15 11.65
CA ARG A 29 -10.72 -0.75 10.31
C ARG A 29 -10.89 -2.23 10.56
N THR A 30 -12.08 -2.77 10.28
CA THR A 30 -12.37 -4.19 10.49
C THR A 30 -11.27 -4.90 9.75
N LEU A 31 -10.35 -5.52 10.49
CA LEU A 31 -9.24 -6.26 9.90
C LEU A 31 -9.89 -7.32 9.03
N CYS A 32 -9.80 -7.17 7.72
CA CYS A 32 -10.54 -8.03 6.83
C CYS A 32 -9.90 -9.41 6.91
N GLU A 33 -10.72 -10.45 7.08
CA GLU A 33 -10.22 -11.82 7.20
C GLU A 33 -9.39 -12.24 5.99
N VAL A 34 -9.75 -11.70 4.82
CA VAL A 34 -9.04 -11.88 3.56
C VAL A 34 -7.60 -11.35 3.60
N ASP A 35 -7.32 -10.29 4.38
CA ASP A 35 -5.97 -9.71 4.51
C ASP A 35 -5.01 -10.64 5.27
N ARG A 36 -5.54 -11.59 6.04
CA ARG A 36 -4.73 -12.61 6.74
C ARG A 36 -4.27 -13.74 5.82
N GLN A 37 -4.81 -13.80 4.61
CA GLN A 37 -4.52 -14.85 3.64
C GLN A 37 -3.43 -14.43 2.64
N THR A 38 -2.90 -13.22 2.75
CA THR A 38 -1.82 -12.74 1.88
C THR A 38 -0.45 -13.15 2.41
N ASN A 39 0.46 -13.47 1.51
CA ASN A 39 1.88 -13.68 1.80
C ASN A 39 2.75 -12.50 1.31
N GLY A 40 2.10 -11.50 0.71
CA GLY A 40 2.71 -10.30 0.16
C GLY A 40 3.60 -10.64 -1.02
N CYS A 41 4.73 -9.95 -1.17
CA CYS A 41 5.65 -10.19 -2.27
C CYS A 41 6.67 -11.30 -1.96
N SER A 42 6.23 -12.42 -1.39
CA SER A 42 7.13 -13.52 -1.08
C SER A 42 7.55 -14.24 -2.37
N VAL A 43 8.86 -14.43 -2.55
CA VAL A 43 9.41 -15.10 -3.74
C VAL A 43 9.98 -16.47 -3.38
N PRO A 44 9.98 -17.43 -4.31
CA PRO A 44 10.70 -18.68 -4.14
C PRO A 44 12.17 -18.44 -3.78
N PHE A 45 12.74 -19.30 -2.92
CA PHE A 45 14.14 -19.26 -2.50
C PHE A 45 14.58 -18.04 -1.66
N GLY A 46 13.65 -17.24 -1.13
CA GLY A 46 13.96 -16.21 -0.13
C GLY A 46 14.83 -15.06 -0.64
N ILE A 47 14.83 -14.80 -1.94
CA ILE A 47 15.61 -13.73 -2.57
C ILE A 47 15.04 -12.36 -2.16
N ASP A 48 15.91 -11.43 -1.76
CA ASP A 48 15.49 -10.04 -1.53
C ASP A 48 15.29 -9.32 -2.87
N ALA A 49 14.04 -9.28 -3.31
CA ALA A 49 13.68 -8.72 -4.60
C ALA A 49 13.60 -7.17 -4.52
N PRO A 50 14.07 -6.43 -5.55
CA PRO A 50 13.98 -4.98 -5.56
C PRO A 50 12.53 -4.49 -5.47
N PHE A 51 12.33 -3.30 -4.89
CA PHE A 51 11.02 -2.64 -4.75
C PHE A 51 9.96 -3.47 -4.00
N LYS A 52 10.38 -4.48 -3.22
CA LYS A 52 9.48 -5.39 -2.52
C LYS A 52 8.47 -4.64 -1.66
N ARG A 53 8.94 -3.69 -0.83
CA ARG A 53 8.08 -2.94 0.10
C ARG A 53 7.04 -2.09 -0.62
N GLU A 54 7.44 -1.54 -1.75
CA GLU A 54 6.60 -0.68 -2.57
C GLU A 54 5.55 -1.48 -3.31
N PHE A 55 5.83 -2.73 -3.66
CA PHE A 55 4.88 -3.61 -4.34
C PHE A 55 3.99 -4.44 -3.41
N ILE A 56 4.22 -4.44 -2.08
CA ILE A 56 3.38 -5.16 -1.10
C ILE A 56 1.88 -4.94 -1.37
N PRO A 57 1.37 -3.70 -1.54
CA PRO A 57 -0.06 -3.49 -1.79
C PRO A 57 -0.57 -4.20 -3.05
N ALA A 58 0.23 -4.27 -4.12
CA ALA A 58 -0.14 -4.97 -5.35
C ALA A 58 -0.04 -6.49 -5.19
N CYS A 59 0.96 -6.98 -4.45
CA CYS A 59 1.10 -8.40 -4.16
C CYS A 59 -0.03 -8.92 -3.26
N ASP A 60 -0.36 -8.20 -2.19
CA ASP A 60 -1.48 -8.56 -1.30
C ASP A 60 -2.79 -8.64 -2.08
N LYS A 61 -3.06 -7.64 -2.93
CA LYS A 61 -4.22 -7.67 -3.82
C LYS A 61 -4.21 -8.85 -4.79
N HIS A 62 -3.05 -9.21 -5.35
CA HIS A 62 -2.90 -10.34 -6.26
C HIS A 62 -3.16 -11.68 -5.55
N ASP A 63 -2.66 -11.85 -4.33
CA ASP A 63 -2.93 -13.04 -3.49
C ASP A 63 -4.43 -13.21 -3.24
N ILE A 64 -5.12 -12.12 -2.90
CA ILE A 64 -6.58 -12.13 -2.70
C ILE A 64 -7.31 -12.47 -4.00
N CYS A 65 -6.89 -11.87 -5.12
CA CYS A 65 -7.46 -12.15 -6.43
C CYS A 65 -7.31 -13.63 -6.80
N TYR A 66 -6.16 -14.23 -6.53
CA TYR A 66 -5.92 -15.66 -6.75
C TYR A 66 -6.74 -16.56 -5.82
N GLY A 67 -6.89 -16.18 -4.55
CA GLY A 67 -7.66 -16.94 -3.58
C GLY A 67 -9.17 -16.85 -3.77
N CYS A 68 -9.66 -15.75 -4.35
CA CYS A 68 -11.09 -15.46 -4.52
C CYS A 68 -11.54 -15.39 -5.99
N GLY A 69 -10.65 -15.71 -6.94
CA GLY A 69 -10.94 -15.60 -8.37
C GLY A 69 -12.10 -16.48 -8.81
N HIS A 70 -12.20 -17.70 -8.26
CA HIS A 70 -13.36 -18.56 -8.53
C HIS A 70 -14.68 -17.93 -8.04
N HIS A 71 -14.69 -17.39 -6.82
CA HIS A 71 -15.88 -16.81 -6.19
C HIS A 71 -16.42 -15.60 -6.93
N TYR A 72 -15.54 -14.71 -7.39
CA TYR A 72 -15.90 -13.50 -8.10
C TYR A 72 -15.81 -13.62 -9.63
N ASN A 73 -15.52 -14.83 -10.13
CA ASN A 73 -15.30 -15.12 -11.54
C ASN A 73 -14.21 -14.23 -12.19
N TRP A 74 -13.16 -13.90 -11.44
CA TRP A 74 -11.96 -13.25 -11.97
C TRP A 74 -10.98 -14.29 -12.48
N THR A 75 -10.63 -14.22 -13.75
CA THR A 75 -9.63 -15.11 -14.33
C THR A 75 -8.23 -14.81 -13.78
N ARG A 76 -7.37 -15.82 -13.80
CA ARG A 76 -5.95 -15.67 -13.48
C ARG A 76 -5.30 -14.58 -14.34
N GLU A 77 -5.63 -14.53 -15.63
CA GLU A 77 -5.13 -13.53 -16.56
C GLU A 77 -5.55 -12.11 -16.18
N GLU A 78 -6.77 -11.93 -15.65
CA GLU A 78 -7.23 -10.65 -15.11
C GLU A 78 -6.48 -10.27 -13.84
N CYS A 79 -6.28 -11.21 -12.91
CA CYS A 79 -5.47 -11.01 -11.71
C CYS A 79 -4.04 -10.59 -12.06
N ASP A 80 -3.37 -11.33 -12.94
CA ASP A 80 -2.00 -11.05 -13.37
C ASP A 80 -1.89 -9.68 -14.06
N ARG A 81 -2.86 -9.34 -14.92
CA ARG A 81 -2.92 -8.03 -15.58
C ARG A 81 -3.15 -6.91 -14.56
N GLY A 82 -4.10 -7.09 -13.65
CA GLY A 82 -4.40 -6.16 -12.57
C GLY A 82 -3.16 -5.87 -11.73
N PHE A 83 -2.46 -6.93 -11.32
CA PHE A 83 -1.20 -6.88 -10.58
C PHE A 83 -0.12 -6.04 -11.28
N PHE A 84 0.10 -6.26 -12.58
CA PHE A 84 1.10 -5.49 -13.32
C PHE A 84 0.75 -4.01 -13.42
N GLU A 85 -0.52 -3.69 -13.70
CA GLU A 85 -1.00 -2.31 -13.78
C GLU A 85 -0.89 -1.59 -12.43
N ASP A 86 -1.20 -2.26 -11.33
CA ASP A 86 -1.09 -1.70 -9.99
C ASP A 86 0.37 -1.42 -9.61
N MET A 87 1.30 -2.34 -9.91
CA MET A 87 2.74 -2.09 -9.73
C MET A 87 3.23 -0.88 -10.53
N LYS A 88 2.75 -0.69 -11.77
CA LYS A 88 3.08 0.51 -12.56
C LYS A 88 2.52 1.78 -11.92
N GLY A 89 1.30 1.73 -11.39
CA GLY A 89 0.70 2.84 -10.64
C GLY A 89 1.58 3.25 -9.44
N LEU A 90 2.03 2.27 -8.67
CA LEU A 90 2.92 2.49 -7.52
C LEU A 90 4.28 3.08 -7.92
N CYS A 91 4.84 2.67 -9.07
CA CYS A 91 6.05 3.28 -9.61
C CYS A 91 5.88 4.77 -9.92
N LYS A 92 4.73 5.16 -10.50
CA LYS A 92 4.42 6.55 -10.83
C LYS A 92 4.24 7.41 -9.57
N GLU A 93 3.50 6.93 -8.58
CA GLU A 93 3.32 7.67 -7.33
C GLU A 93 4.64 7.93 -6.61
N ARG A 94 5.53 6.93 -6.61
CA ARG A 94 6.88 7.05 -6.04
C ARG A 94 7.67 8.15 -6.74
N SER A 95 7.67 8.19 -8.07
CA SER A 95 8.41 9.21 -8.83
C SER A 95 7.85 10.61 -8.59
N GLU A 96 6.53 10.75 -8.49
CA GLU A 96 5.86 12.01 -8.16
C GLU A 96 6.14 12.50 -6.73
N PHE A 97 6.11 11.61 -5.73
CA PHE A 97 6.44 11.96 -4.34
C PHE A 97 7.89 12.40 -4.19
N ALA A 98 8.82 11.66 -4.81
CA ALA A 98 10.24 12.02 -4.83
C ALA A 98 10.47 13.39 -5.50
N GLY A 99 9.74 13.68 -6.58
CA GLY A 99 9.75 14.99 -7.23
C GLY A 99 9.24 16.12 -6.34
N ARG A 100 8.09 15.93 -5.67
CA ARG A 100 7.47 16.93 -4.77
C ARG A 100 8.34 17.25 -3.56
N LYS A 101 8.90 16.24 -2.89
CA LYS A 101 9.76 16.42 -1.69
C LYS A 101 11.01 17.24 -2.00
N LYS A 102 11.53 17.12 -3.22
CA LYS A 102 12.75 17.80 -3.67
C LYS A 102 12.48 19.22 -4.22
N ARG A 103 11.30 19.47 -4.81
CA ARG A 103 10.89 20.80 -5.31
C ARG A 103 10.75 21.84 -4.18
N ARG A 104 10.41 21.40 -2.96
CA ARG A 104 10.37 22.26 -1.77
C ARG A 104 11.76 22.74 -1.30
N PHE A 105 12.85 22.20 -1.85
CA PHE A 105 14.22 22.42 -1.38
C PHE A 105 15.10 23.27 -2.33
N PHE A 106 14.67 23.61 -3.56
CA PHE A 106 15.60 24.14 -4.57
C PHE A 106 14.97 25.14 -5.55
N LEU A 107 15.27 26.43 -5.42
CA LEU A 107 14.92 27.47 -6.41
C LEU A 107 16.11 28.17 -7.08
N GLU A 108 17.36 27.73 -6.87
CA GLU A 108 18.54 28.19 -7.66
C GLU A 108 19.20 27.08 -8.51
N ALA A 109 18.44 26.05 -8.91
CA ALA A 109 18.94 24.70 -9.24
C ALA A 109 18.97 24.31 -10.73
N ALA A 110 19.15 25.22 -11.68
CA ALA A 110 18.92 24.92 -13.10
C ALA A 110 19.90 23.90 -13.74
N LEU A 111 21.18 23.86 -13.36
CA LEU A 111 22.12 22.82 -13.83
C LEU A 111 21.93 21.48 -13.12
N LYS A 112 21.51 21.52 -11.85
CA LYS A 112 21.02 20.33 -11.15
C LYS A 112 19.78 19.75 -11.80
N LEU A 113 18.98 20.57 -12.48
CA LEU A 113 17.75 20.19 -13.16
C LEU A 113 17.99 19.17 -14.28
N TRP A 114 19.07 19.30 -15.06
CA TRP A 114 19.40 18.35 -16.14
C TRP A 114 19.81 16.97 -15.58
N HIS A 115 20.74 16.93 -14.62
CA HIS A 115 21.10 15.69 -13.93
C HIS A 115 19.93 15.10 -13.12
N PHE A 116 19.01 15.93 -12.66
CA PHE A 116 17.78 15.54 -11.96
C PHE A 116 16.76 14.87 -12.88
N PHE A 117 16.48 15.42 -14.06
CA PHE A 117 15.63 14.75 -15.07
C PHE A 117 16.22 13.39 -15.50
N ARG A 118 17.56 13.28 -15.57
CA ARG A 118 18.25 12.00 -15.83
C ARG A 118 18.16 11.00 -14.66
N ALA A 119 18.19 11.47 -13.42
CA ALA A 119 18.10 10.60 -12.24
C ALA A 119 16.66 10.11 -11.98
N ILE A 120 15.64 10.98 -12.11
CA ILE A 120 14.22 10.59 -11.96
C ILE A 120 13.84 9.54 -13.00
N SER A 121 14.21 9.76 -14.27
CA SER A 121 13.95 8.79 -15.35
C SER A 121 14.65 7.44 -15.12
N THR A 122 15.71 7.40 -14.32
CA THR A 122 16.44 6.15 -14.01
C THR A 122 15.73 5.34 -12.92
N GLU A 123 15.19 5.97 -11.87
CA GLU A 123 14.50 5.27 -10.78
C GLU A 123 13.13 4.72 -11.22
N GLU A 124 12.34 5.54 -11.93
CA GLU A 124 11.06 5.12 -12.48
C GLU A 124 11.22 3.96 -13.48
N ARG A 125 12.19 4.07 -14.41
CA ARG A 125 12.49 3.00 -15.36
C ARG A 125 12.94 1.70 -14.67
N ARG A 126 13.71 1.79 -13.58
CA ARG A 126 14.09 0.61 -12.78
C ARG A 126 12.86 -0.01 -12.13
N CYS A 127 12.00 0.79 -11.52
CA CYS A 127 10.75 0.31 -10.92
C CYS A 127 9.86 -0.41 -11.95
N HIS A 128 9.62 0.18 -13.12
CA HIS A 128 8.85 -0.46 -14.20
C HIS A 128 9.50 -1.75 -14.71
N THR A 129 10.83 -1.78 -14.80
CA THR A 129 11.57 -2.99 -15.21
C THR A 129 11.38 -4.10 -14.19
N THR A 130 11.48 -3.77 -12.89
CA THR A 130 11.24 -4.71 -11.80
C THR A 130 9.77 -5.17 -11.78
N ALA A 131 8.80 -4.28 -11.95
CA ALA A 131 7.38 -4.65 -12.04
C ALA A 131 7.13 -5.68 -13.16
N LYS A 132 7.79 -5.52 -14.31
CA LYS A 132 7.72 -6.49 -15.41
C LYS A 132 8.34 -7.84 -15.03
N MET A 133 9.44 -7.84 -14.28
CA MET A 133 10.04 -9.08 -13.77
C MET A 133 9.10 -9.81 -12.80
N TYR A 134 8.47 -9.10 -11.86
CA TYR A 134 7.48 -9.67 -10.95
C TYR A 134 6.28 -10.25 -11.70
N PHE A 135 5.72 -9.51 -12.66
CA PHE A 135 4.62 -9.99 -13.49
C PHE A 135 4.99 -11.27 -14.27
N ASN A 136 6.17 -11.29 -14.89
CA ASN A 136 6.64 -12.46 -15.61
C ASN A 136 6.84 -13.66 -14.66
N ALA A 137 7.36 -13.43 -13.45
CA ALA A 137 7.51 -14.47 -12.44
C ALA A 137 6.14 -15.02 -12.00
N ALA A 138 5.17 -14.15 -11.70
CA ALA A 138 3.80 -14.55 -11.35
C ALA A 138 3.13 -15.36 -12.47
N ARG A 139 3.34 -14.99 -13.73
CA ARG A 139 2.80 -15.75 -14.88
C ARG A 139 3.38 -17.16 -15.03
N ILE A 140 4.67 -17.33 -14.70
CA ILE A 140 5.38 -18.61 -14.84
C ILE A 140 5.09 -19.51 -13.63
N PHE A 141 5.19 -18.97 -12.42
CA PHE A 141 5.16 -19.74 -11.18
C PHE A 141 3.81 -19.66 -10.44
N GLY A 142 3.01 -18.64 -10.69
CA GLY A 142 1.74 -18.41 -9.99
C GLY A 142 0.61 -19.35 -10.41
N LYS A 143 0.72 -20.07 -11.53
CA LYS A 143 -0.38 -20.94 -12.02
C LYS A 143 -0.84 -21.96 -10.98
N SER A 144 0.06 -22.48 -10.15
CA SER A 144 -0.25 -23.43 -9.08
C SER A 144 -0.93 -22.82 -7.86
N HIS A 145 -0.93 -21.49 -7.74
CA HIS A 145 -1.48 -20.75 -6.61
C HIS A 145 -2.86 -20.14 -6.87
N TYR A 146 -3.34 -20.21 -8.12
CA TYR A 146 -4.68 -19.77 -8.45
C TYR A 146 -5.70 -20.81 -7.96
N GLU A 147 -6.61 -20.41 -7.07
CA GLU A 147 -7.60 -21.30 -6.46
C GLU A 147 -8.84 -21.45 -7.35
N PHE A 148 -9.26 -22.69 -7.56
CA PHE A 148 -10.46 -23.04 -8.34
C PHE A 148 -11.67 -23.39 -7.46
N LYS A 149 -11.58 -23.14 -6.16
CA LYS A 149 -12.62 -23.41 -5.17
C LYS A 149 -13.01 -22.14 -4.45
N ASP A 150 -14.25 -22.09 -3.98
CA ASP A 150 -14.72 -21.00 -3.14
C ASP A 150 -14.16 -21.16 -1.73
N ASN A 151 -13.48 -20.11 -1.25
CA ASN A 151 -13.01 -20.02 0.12
C ASN A 151 -13.97 -19.16 0.95
N ASP A 152 -14.20 -19.54 2.21
CA ASP A 152 -15.17 -18.84 3.07
C ASP A 152 -14.82 -17.36 3.29
N TYR A 153 -13.53 -17.03 3.35
CA TYR A 153 -13.05 -15.67 3.50
C TYR A 153 -13.34 -14.76 2.29
N CYS A 154 -13.76 -15.33 1.14
CA CYS A 154 -14.11 -14.56 -0.05
C CYS A 154 -15.51 -13.98 -0.01
N LYS A 155 -16.39 -14.45 0.90
CA LYS A 155 -17.78 -13.99 1.02
C LYS A 155 -17.93 -12.56 1.55
N GLY A 156 -16.89 -12.03 2.18
CA GLY A 156 -16.90 -10.68 2.75
C GLY A 156 -16.72 -9.59 1.69
N ILE A 157 -17.38 -8.43 1.88
CA ILE A 157 -17.26 -7.26 0.99
C ILE A 157 -15.81 -6.79 0.84
N CYS A 158 -14.97 -7.01 1.85
CA CYS A 158 -13.55 -6.70 1.78
C CYS A 158 -12.83 -7.48 0.66
N ALA A 159 -13.21 -8.73 0.38
CA ALA A 159 -12.53 -9.55 -0.61
C ALA A 159 -12.70 -8.98 -2.03
N ASP A 160 -13.91 -8.51 -2.39
CA ASP A 160 -14.09 -7.70 -3.60
C ASP A 160 -13.23 -6.43 -3.54
N HIS A 161 -13.32 -5.65 -2.46
CA HIS A 161 -12.64 -4.37 -2.41
C HIS A 161 -11.11 -4.48 -2.52
N HIS A 162 -10.52 -5.49 -1.89
CA HIS A 162 -9.06 -5.64 -1.80
C HIS A 162 -8.51 -6.53 -2.91
N GLY A 163 -9.32 -7.42 -3.49
CA GLY A 163 -8.88 -8.39 -4.52
C GLY A 163 -9.26 -8.03 -5.96
N ASN A 164 -10.24 -7.16 -6.18
CA ASN A 164 -10.81 -6.96 -7.51
C ASN A 164 -9.77 -6.44 -8.52
N PRO A 165 -9.45 -7.20 -9.60
CA PRO A 165 -8.36 -6.89 -10.51
C PRO A 165 -8.61 -5.64 -11.36
N GLU A 166 -9.86 -5.17 -11.46
CA GLU A 166 -10.23 -3.98 -12.24
C GLU A 166 -10.04 -2.69 -11.45
N ARG A 167 -10.25 -2.73 -10.13
CA ARG A 167 -10.13 -1.58 -9.22
C ARG A 167 -8.66 -1.21 -8.99
N ARG A 168 -8.20 -0.06 -9.47
CA ARG A 168 -6.81 0.39 -9.25
C ARG A 168 -6.56 0.71 -7.78
N LEU A 169 -5.35 0.42 -7.29
CA LEU A 169 -4.93 0.85 -5.94
C LEU A 169 -4.88 2.37 -5.77
N ASN A 170 -4.61 3.08 -6.87
CA ASN A 170 -4.36 4.52 -6.90
C ASN A 170 -5.46 5.27 -7.66
N GLY A 171 -6.64 4.67 -7.77
CA GLY A 171 -7.80 5.16 -8.53
C GLY A 171 -8.78 5.96 -7.70
#